data_AF-A0A2A4MP09-F1
#
_entry.id   AF-A0A2A4MP09-F1
#
_cell.length_a   1.000
_cell.length_b   1.000
_cell.length_c   1.000
_cell.angle_alpha   90.00
_cell.angle_beta   90.00
_cell.angle_gamma   90.00
#
_symmetry.space_group_name_H-M   'P 1'
#
loop_
_entity.id
_entity.type
_entity.pdbx_description
1 polymer ?
#
loop_
_entity_poly.entity_id
_entity_poly.type
_entity_poly.pdbx_seq_one_letter_code
_entity_poly.pdbx_strand_id
1 'polypeptide(L)'
;MSTSGILVIQRAKRTSTFLLLLLTLGLSGMALASGGGHYSNGSSGTPKLDSRLYALGKQVYKSRVNCADCLVDQSRLSKQDATALYKQVKRDKALNQSLSRKERKAVKYYMRERFKL
;
A
#
# COMPACT_ATOMS: atom_id res chain seq x y z
N MET A 1 -50.68 -25.72 48.17
CA MET A 1 -49.32 -26.20 48.51
C MET A 1 -48.47 -26.15 47.25
N SER A 2 -47.20 -25.80 47.42
CA SER A 2 -46.08 -25.78 46.46
C SER A 2 -45.94 -24.60 45.49
N THR A 3 -44.99 -23.76 45.87
CA THR A 3 -44.24 -22.72 45.14
C THR A 3 -43.28 -23.29 44.09
N SER A 4 -42.70 -22.35 43.30
CA SER A 4 -41.48 -22.42 42.44
C SER A 4 -41.83 -22.31 40.96
N GLY A 5 -41.18 -21.51 40.12
CA GLY A 5 -39.99 -20.68 40.24
C GLY A 5 -39.75 -19.99 38.88
N ILE A 6 -38.97 -18.93 38.92
CA ILE A 6 -38.71 -17.91 37.89
C ILE A 6 -37.96 -18.46 36.67
N LEU A 7 -38.26 -17.96 35.45
CA LEU A 7 -37.25 -17.43 34.49
C LEU A 7 -37.91 -16.90 33.20
N VAL A 8 -38.27 -15.62 33.20
CA VAL A 8 -38.56 -14.86 31.98
C VAL A 8 -37.22 -14.36 31.43
N ILE A 9 -36.71 -15.01 30.38
CA ILE A 9 -35.53 -14.53 29.65
C ILE A 9 -35.98 -13.45 28.68
N GLN A 10 -36.08 -12.20 29.15
CA GLN A 10 -36.10 -11.03 28.25
C GLN A 10 -34.65 -10.64 27.94
N ARG A 11 -34.13 -11.07 26.78
CA ARG A 11 -32.91 -10.47 26.21
C ARG A 11 -33.29 -9.16 25.55
N ALA A 12 -33.19 -8.08 26.31
CA ALA A 12 -33.31 -6.71 25.84
C ALA A 12 -32.28 -6.40 24.74
N LYS A 13 -32.76 -5.87 23.63
CA LYS A 13 -31.98 -5.17 22.59
C LYS A 13 -31.18 -4.05 23.26
N ARG A 14 -29.86 -4.18 23.35
CA ARG A 14 -28.98 -3.04 23.65
C ARG A 14 -28.49 -2.44 22.34
N THR A 15 -29.27 -1.48 21.84
CA THR A 15 -28.75 -0.40 20.97
C THR A 15 -27.74 0.40 21.79
N SER A 16 -26.45 0.30 21.45
CA SER A 16 -25.40 1.12 22.04
C SER A 16 -24.76 1.95 20.94
N THR A 17 -25.33 3.14 20.74
CA THR A 17 -24.74 4.27 20.02
C THR A 17 -23.81 5.03 20.96
N PHE A 18 -22.50 4.81 20.86
CA PHE A 18 -21.42 5.59 21.49
C PHE A 18 -20.15 5.23 20.71
N LEU A 19 -19.23 6.09 20.30
CA LEU A 19 -19.07 7.53 20.38
C LEU A 19 -17.91 7.85 19.40
N LEU A 20 -17.90 9.05 18.84
CA LEU A 20 -16.80 9.66 18.11
C LEU A 20 -15.40 9.35 18.67
N LEU A 21 -14.47 8.95 17.80
CA LEU A 21 -13.04 9.20 17.99
C LEU A 21 -12.45 9.82 16.72
N LEU A 22 -12.57 11.15 16.69
CA LEU A 22 -11.69 12.04 15.95
C LEU A 22 -10.25 11.80 16.44
N LEU A 23 -9.44 11.10 15.65
CA LEU A 23 -7.99 11.18 15.76
C LEU A 23 -7.46 12.13 14.69
N THR A 24 -7.53 13.41 15.03
CA THR A 24 -6.62 14.43 14.48
C THR A 24 -5.19 14.10 14.91
N LEU A 25 -4.42 13.47 14.02
CA LEU A 25 -2.96 13.57 14.08
C LEU A 25 -2.50 14.60 13.06
N GLY A 26 -2.50 15.86 13.49
CA GLY A 26 -1.48 16.78 13.05
C GLY A 26 -0.20 16.45 13.81
N LEU A 27 0.91 16.22 13.12
CA LEU A 27 2.23 16.63 13.61
C LEU A 27 3.30 16.54 12.52
N SER A 28 4.01 17.67 12.40
CA SER A 28 5.41 17.78 12.02
C SER A 28 5.78 17.66 10.55
N GLY A 29 5.82 18.82 9.90
CA GLY A 29 6.81 19.06 8.85
C GLY A 29 8.22 18.81 9.38
N MET A 30 8.97 18.00 8.64
CA MET A 30 10.43 17.91 8.73
C MET A 30 10.96 18.25 7.33
N ALA A 31 11.37 19.50 7.17
CA ALA A 31 12.24 19.89 6.08
C ALA A 31 13.58 19.17 6.28
N LEU A 32 13.87 18.17 5.45
CA LEU A 32 15.21 17.60 5.31
C LEU A 32 15.76 18.05 3.96
N ALA A 33 16.31 19.26 3.97
CA ALA A 33 17.43 19.58 3.11
C ALA A 33 18.68 18.94 3.74
N SER A 34 19.43 18.16 2.94
CA SER A 34 20.90 18.04 2.99
C SER A 34 21.33 16.67 2.46
N GLY A 35 22.35 16.69 1.61
CA GLY A 35 23.15 15.51 1.30
C GLY A 35 23.27 15.25 -0.19
N GLY A 36 24.08 16.06 -0.88
CA GLY A 36 24.75 15.62 -2.10
C GLY A 36 25.63 14.42 -1.76
N GLY A 37 25.23 13.23 -2.21
CA GLY A 37 26.04 12.02 -2.14
C GLY A 37 26.98 11.99 -3.33
N HIS A 38 28.27 12.17 -3.07
CA HIS A 38 29.34 11.84 -4.01
C HIS A 38 29.34 10.31 -4.16
N TYR A 39 28.93 9.78 -5.31
CA TYR A 39 28.96 8.34 -5.58
C TYR A 39 30.24 7.98 -6.32
N SER A 40 31.33 7.83 -5.57
CA SER A 40 32.51 7.10 -6.02
C SER A 40 32.44 5.72 -5.41
N ASN A 41 31.93 4.72 -6.15
CA ASN A 41 32.34 3.34 -5.93
C ASN A 41 32.09 2.51 -7.19
N GLY A 42 33.17 2.23 -7.91
CA GLY A 42 33.20 1.16 -8.88
C GLY A 42 32.98 -0.18 -8.18
N SER A 43 32.09 -1.01 -8.74
CA SER A 43 32.13 -2.44 -8.54
C SER A 43 31.34 -3.10 -9.66
N SER A 44 32.07 -3.73 -10.58
CA SER A 44 31.54 -4.69 -11.54
C SER A 44 30.90 -5.85 -10.77
N GLY A 45 29.58 -5.95 -10.82
CA GLY A 45 28.83 -6.99 -10.13
C GLY A 45 27.36 -6.64 -10.20
N THR A 46 26.53 -7.63 -10.47
CA THR A 46 25.06 -7.53 -10.59
C THR A 46 24.45 -6.42 -9.72
N PRO A 47 23.60 -5.54 -10.27
CA PRO A 47 23.04 -4.42 -9.53
C PRO A 47 22.36 -4.95 -8.26
N LYS A 48 22.93 -4.60 -7.10
CA LYS A 48 22.41 -5.01 -5.80
C LYS A 48 21.00 -4.43 -5.65
N LEU A 49 20.05 -5.24 -5.19
CA LEU A 49 18.67 -4.80 -4.98
C LEU A 49 18.66 -3.56 -4.08
N ASP A 50 18.13 -2.44 -4.57
CA ASP A 50 17.88 -1.26 -3.76
C ASP A 50 16.67 -1.54 -2.87
N SER A 51 16.95 -2.01 -1.65
CA SER A 51 15.93 -2.45 -0.70
C SER A 51 14.94 -1.33 -0.33
N ARG A 52 15.42 -0.08 -0.25
CA ARG A 52 14.58 1.08 0.09
C ARG A 52 13.63 1.41 -1.06
N LEU A 53 14.14 1.42 -2.29
CA LEU A 53 13.32 1.68 -3.48
C LEU A 53 12.33 0.54 -3.73
N TYR A 54 12.75 -0.71 -3.50
CA TYR A 54 11.90 -1.89 -3.61
C TYR A 54 10.75 -1.87 -2.58
N ALA A 55 11.05 -1.56 -1.31
CA ALA A 55 10.04 -1.49 -0.26
C ALA A 55 9.00 -0.39 -0.53
N LEU A 56 9.46 0.81 -0.93
CA LEU A 56 8.57 1.90 -1.32
C LEU A 56 7.69 1.49 -2.51
N GLY A 57 8.27 0.86 -3.52
CA GLY A 57 7.55 0.39 -4.69
C GLY A 57 6.48 -0.65 -4.34
N LYS A 58 6.80 -1.60 -3.45
CA LYS A 58 5.86 -2.61 -2.96
C LYS A 58 4.68 -1.99 -2.21
N GLN A 59 4.95 -1.01 -1.34
CA GLN A 59 3.93 -0.31 -0.57
C GLN A 59 2.95 0.42 -1.50
N VAL A 60 3.48 1.26 -2.41
CA VAL A 60 2.66 2.03 -3.35
C VAL A 60 1.90 1.12 -4.30
N TYR A 61 2.54 0.04 -4.77
CA TYR A 61 1.88 -0.94 -5.62
C TYR A 61 0.65 -1.54 -4.94
N LYS A 62 0.73 -1.97 -3.68
CA LYS A 62 -0.40 -2.54 -2.95
C LYS A 62 -1.49 -1.55 -2.56
N SER A 63 -1.16 -0.27 -2.38
CA SER A 63 -2.14 0.73 -1.93
C SER A 63 -2.77 1.54 -3.06
N ARG A 64 -2.14 1.61 -4.24
CA ARG A 64 -2.56 2.49 -5.35
C ARG A 64 -2.68 1.81 -6.71
N VAL A 65 -2.14 0.60 -6.87
CA VAL A 65 -2.11 -0.10 -8.17
C VAL A 65 -2.86 -1.43 -8.13
N ASN A 66 -2.61 -2.25 -7.11
CA ASN A 66 -3.24 -3.54 -6.86
C ASN A 66 -3.83 -3.53 -5.45
N CYS A 67 -5.01 -2.93 -5.35
CA CYS A 67 -5.83 -2.79 -4.15
C CYS A 67 -7.29 -3.13 -4.52
N ALA A 68 -8.15 -3.40 -3.53
CA ALA A 68 -9.54 -3.82 -3.77
C ALA A 68 -10.35 -2.85 -4.66
N ASP A 69 -10.05 -1.54 -4.55
CA ASP A 69 -10.69 -0.48 -5.35
C ASP A 69 -9.80 0.03 -6.49
N CYS A 70 -8.65 -0.62 -6.75
CA CYS A 70 -7.70 -0.20 -7.77
C CYS A 70 -7.95 -0.92 -9.09
N LEU A 71 -7.39 -0.36 -10.17
CA LEU A 71 -7.47 -0.83 -11.56
C LEU A 71 -7.22 -2.34 -11.78
N VAL A 72 -6.55 -3.02 -10.84
CA VAL A 72 -6.25 -4.45 -10.93
C VAL A 72 -6.48 -5.11 -9.58
N ASP A 73 -7.62 -5.78 -9.42
CA ASP A 73 -7.81 -6.76 -8.35
C ASP A 73 -7.31 -8.13 -8.84
N GLN A 74 -6.01 -8.37 -8.70
CA GLN A 74 -5.44 -9.67 -9.07
C GLN A 74 -4.47 -10.15 -7.98
N SER A 75 -5.05 -10.94 -7.09
CA SER A 75 -4.36 -11.73 -6.06
C SER A 75 -3.34 -12.74 -6.64
N ARG A 76 -3.38 -13.02 -7.96
CA ARG A 76 -2.43 -13.88 -8.67
C ARG A 76 -2.14 -13.36 -10.09
N LEU A 77 -1.21 -12.41 -10.23
CA LEU A 77 -0.74 -11.96 -11.54
C LEU A 77 0.26 -12.95 -12.15
N SER A 78 -0.06 -13.46 -13.35
CA SER A 78 0.92 -14.19 -14.17
C SER A 78 2.02 -13.24 -14.67
N LYS A 79 3.12 -13.78 -15.21
CA LYS A 79 4.21 -12.95 -15.77
C LYS A 79 3.73 -12.10 -16.97
N GLN A 80 2.83 -12.64 -17.79
CA GLN A 80 2.25 -11.91 -18.92
C GLN A 80 1.36 -10.76 -18.44
N ASP A 81 0.48 -11.02 -17.47
CA ASP A 81 -0.41 -9.99 -16.93
C ASP A 81 0.38 -8.90 -16.20
N ALA A 82 1.45 -9.28 -15.49
CA ALA A 82 2.36 -8.33 -14.86
C ALA A 82 3.07 -7.42 -15.89
N THR A 83 3.39 -7.95 -17.08
CA THR A 83 3.97 -7.18 -18.18
C THR A 83 2.96 -6.17 -18.74
N ALA A 84 1.71 -6.60 -18.94
CA ALA A 84 0.63 -5.74 -19.40
C ALA A 84 0.36 -4.61 -18.38
N LEU A 85 0.26 -4.97 -17.11
CA LEU A 85 0.10 -4.00 -16.01
C LEU A 85 1.28 -3.04 -15.94
N TYR A 86 2.52 -3.51 -16.13
CA TYR A 86 3.69 -2.64 -16.13
C TYR A 86 3.62 -1.60 -17.26
N LYS A 87 3.15 -2.00 -18.45
CA LYS A 87 2.92 -1.07 -19.57
C LYS A 87 1.79 -0.09 -19.27
N GLN A 88 0.71 -0.55 -18.63
CA GLN A 88 -0.40 0.30 -18.21
C GLN A 88 0.06 1.34 -17.18
N VAL A 89 0.74 0.93 -16.10
CA VAL A 89 1.30 1.85 -15.08
C VAL A 89 2.22 2.92 -15.69
N LYS A 90 2.95 2.59 -16.77
CA LYS A 90 3.76 3.58 -17.50
C LYS A 90 2.93 4.62 -18.26
N ARG A 91 1.78 4.23 -18.80
CA ARG A 91 0.97 5.04 -19.73
C ARG A 91 -0.24 5.71 -19.06
N ASP A 92 -0.71 5.19 -17.94
CA ASP A 92 -1.91 5.65 -17.25
C ASP A 92 -1.73 7.08 -16.74
N LYS A 93 -2.50 8.03 -17.29
CA LYS A 93 -2.41 9.45 -16.92
C LYS A 93 -2.91 9.72 -15.51
N ALA A 94 -3.99 9.07 -15.08
CA ALA A 94 -4.58 9.28 -13.76
C ALA A 94 -3.64 8.77 -12.66
N LEU A 95 -3.07 7.58 -12.87
CA LEU A 95 -2.07 6.98 -11.97
C LEU A 95 -0.80 7.85 -11.94
N ASN A 96 -0.37 8.37 -13.10
CA ASN A 96 0.78 9.27 -13.19
C ASN A 96 0.58 10.62 -12.49
N GLN A 97 -0.64 11.14 -12.44
CA GLN A 97 -1.00 12.37 -11.73
C GLN A 97 -1.14 12.12 -10.23
N SER A 98 -1.65 10.95 -9.83
CA SER A 98 -1.82 10.57 -8.42
C SER A 98 -0.53 10.22 -7.70
N LEU A 99 0.53 9.85 -8.44
CA LEU A 99 1.82 9.43 -7.91
C LEU A 99 2.92 10.45 -8.18
N SER A 100 3.71 10.75 -7.15
CA SER A 100 4.94 11.53 -7.30
C SER A 100 5.93 10.83 -8.25
N ARG A 101 6.88 11.60 -8.80
CA ARG A 101 7.93 11.05 -9.68
C ARG A 101 8.75 9.94 -9.01
N LYS A 102 8.97 10.06 -7.68
CA LYS A 102 9.68 9.06 -6.87
C LYS A 102 8.89 7.76 -6.74
N GLU A 103 7.61 7.85 -6.40
CA GLU A 103 6.73 6.69 -6.29
C GLU A 103 6.58 5.97 -7.61
N ARG A 104 6.41 6.70 -8.72
CA ARG A 104 6.39 6.11 -10.07
C ARG A 104 7.66 5.34 -10.39
N LYS A 105 8.83 5.87 -10.02
CA LYS A 105 10.11 5.17 -10.19
C LYS A 105 10.15 3.91 -9.32
N ALA A 106 9.71 4.01 -8.06
CA ALA A 106 9.69 2.90 -7.11
C ALA A 106 8.75 1.76 -7.54
N VAL A 107 7.53 2.07 -7.99
CA VAL A 107 6.56 1.08 -8.48
C VAL A 107 7.13 0.34 -9.69
N LYS A 108 7.69 1.07 -10.67
CA LYS A 108 8.33 0.45 -11.84
C LYS A 108 9.49 -0.46 -11.43
N TYR A 109 10.33 -0.01 -10.49
CA TYR A 109 11.45 -0.80 -9.98
C TYR A 109 10.96 -2.08 -9.30
N TYR A 110 9.99 -1.97 -8.39
CA TYR A 110 9.37 -3.10 -7.73
C TYR A 110 8.81 -4.12 -8.72
N MET A 111 8.05 -3.68 -9.72
CA MET A 111 7.46 -4.59 -10.72
C MET A 111 8.52 -5.32 -11.54
N ARG A 112 9.57 -4.62 -12.01
CA ARG A 112 10.69 -5.26 -12.74
C ARG A 112 11.38 -6.31 -11.89
N GLU A 113 11.67 -6.00 -10.63
CA GLU A 113 12.35 -6.94 -9.74
C GLU A 113 11.49 -8.12 -9.31
N ARG A 114 10.19 -7.89 -9.03
CA ARG A 114 9.25 -8.90 -8.55
C ARG A 114 8.83 -9.89 -9.65
N PHE A 115 8.68 -9.42 -10.88
CA PHE A 115 8.20 -10.22 -12.02
C PHE A 115 9.28 -10.56 -13.05
N LYS A 116 10.51 -10.06 -12.84
CA LYS A 116 11.66 -10.28 -13.73
C LYS A 116 11.35 -9.85 -15.17
N LEU A 117 10.98 -8.58 -15.30
CA LEU A 117 10.55 -7.87 -16.54
C LEU A 117 11.64 -6.97 -17.13
#